data_AF-A0A3A3FUU0-F1
#
_entry.id   AF-A0A3A3FUU0-F1
#
_cell.length_a   1.000
_cell.length_b   1.000
_cell.length_c   1.000
_cell.angle_alpha   90.00
_cell.angle_beta   90.00
_cell.angle_gamma   90.00
#
_symmetry.space_group_name_H-M   'P 1'
#
loop_
_entity.id
_entity.type
_entity.pdbx_description
1 polymer ?
#
loop_
_entity_poly.entity_id
_entity_poly.type
_entity_poly.pdbx_seq_one_letter_code
_entity_poly.pdbx_strand_id
1 'polypeptide(L)' 'MRKLWMLGACMALLGGCGEMDQSKTAGTTNRSDVAPWQGAKNAYVIQGWSPGDQGSWETQLRTRGQLQNEYVKVN' A
#
# COMPACT_ATOMS: atom_id res chain seq x y z
N MET A 1 -29.85 -0.37 37.05
CA MET A 1 -29.80 -0.35 35.57
C MET A 1 -28.92 0.77 35.02
N ARG A 2 -29.19 2.07 35.27
CA ARG A 2 -28.39 3.21 34.72
C ARG A 2 -26.87 3.16 35.00
N LYS A 3 -26.45 2.70 36.18
CA LYS A 3 -25.03 2.52 36.54
C LYS A 3 -24.35 1.40 35.73
N LEU A 4 -25.11 0.37 35.35
CA LEU A 4 -24.60 -0.75 34.56
C LEU A 4 -24.33 -0.31 33.11
N TRP A 5 -25.19 0.55 32.56
CA TRP A 5 -25.00 1.17 31.25
C TRP A 5 -23.77 2.08 31.19
N MET A 6 -23.55 2.90 32.23
CA MET A 6 -22.34 3.74 32.29
C MET A 6 -21.06 2.92 32.40
N LEU A 7 -21.07 1.83 33.17
CA LEU A 7 -19.90 0.96 33.29
C LEU A 7 -19.58 0.25 31.96
N GLY A 8 -20.61 -0.23 31.24
CA GLY A 8 -20.46 -0.81 29.91
C GLY A 8 -19.88 0.19 28.89
N ALA A 9 -20.35 1.43 28.90
CA ALA A 9 -19.83 2.49 28.02
C ALA A 9 -18.36 2.82 28.29
N CYS A 10 -17.95 2.90 29.57
CA CYS A 10 -16.56 3.13 29.93
C CYS A 10 -15.63 2.00 29.48
N MET A 11 -16.06 0.74 29.60
CA MET A 11 -15.26 -0.40 29.13
C MET A 11 -15.09 -0.41 27.61
N ALA A 12 -16.13 -0.03 26.85
CA ALA A 12 -16.06 0.06 25.39
C ALA A 12 -15.06 1.12 24.91
N LEU A 13 -14.95 2.26 25.61
CA LEU A 13 -14.00 3.32 25.29
C LEU A 13 -12.53 2.93 25.54
N LEU A 14 -12.28 2.01 26.49
CA LEU A 14 -10.92 1.54 26.81
C LEU A 14 -10.40 0.49 25.80
N GLY A 15 -11.25 -0.06 24.93
CA GLY A 15 -10.85 -1.02 23.91
C GLY A 15 -10.07 -0.42 22.73
N GLY A 16 -9.95 0.91 22.65
CA GLY A 16 -9.28 1.61 21.54
C GLY A 16 -7.76 1.45 21.48
N CYS A 17 -7.11 1.01 22.58
CA CYS A 17 -5.65 0.87 22.65
C CYS A 17 -5.11 -0.53 22.27
N GLY A 18 -5.95 -1.39 21.68
CA GLY A 18 -5.59 -2.76 21.28
C GLY A 18 -5.30 -2.91 19.80
N GLU A 19 -4.71 -1.92 19.13
CA GLU A 19 -4.33 -2.08 17.73
C GLU A 19 -3.32 -3.23 17.59
N MET A 20 -3.40 -3.98 16.48
CA MET A 20 -2.41 -5.02 16.22
C MET A 20 -1.04 -4.37 16.04
N ASP A 21 0.00 -5.06 16.48
CA ASP A 21 1.38 -4.63 16.29
C ASP A 21 1.65 -4.30 14.81
N GLN A 22 1.91 -3.02 14.53
CA GLN A 22 2.24 -2.53 13.20
C GLN A 22 3.69 -2.82 12.81
N SER A 23 4.49 -3.36 13.72
CA SER A 23 5.84 -3.79 13.41
C SER A 23 5.79 -4.90 12.36
N LYS A 24 6.62 -4.73 11.33
CA LYS A 24 6.82 -5.73 10.28
C LYS A 24 7.74 -6.82 10.83
N THR A 25 7.20 -7.65 11.71
CA THR A 25 7.89 -8.84 12.21
C THR A 25 7.82 -9.98 11.20
N ALA A 26 8.59 -11.03 11.46
CA ALA A 26 8.55 -12.26 10.69
C ALA A 26 7.16 -12.92 10.63
N GLY A 27 6.32 -12.72 11.64
CA GLY A 27 4.97 -13.30 11.73
C GLY A 27 3.85 -12.40 11.20
N THR A 28 4.10 -11.10 11.07
CA THR A 28 3.11 -10.09 10.64
C THR A 28 3.39 -9.52 9.25
N THR A 29 4.51 -9.89 8.62
CA THR A 29 4.89 -9.42 7.27
C THR A 29 4.50 -10.43 6.20
N ASN A 30 3.78 -9.95 5.17
CA ASN A 30 3.66 -10.71 3.93
C ASN A 30 5.02 -10.72 3.21
N ARG A 31 5.68 -11.88 3.21
CA ARG A 31 6.98 -12.09 2.54
C ARG A 31 6.87 -12.54 1.08
N SER A 32 5.69 -12.48 0.48
CA SER A 32 5.48 -12.90 -0.92
C SER A 32 5.99 -11.82 -1.89
N ASP A 33 7.11 -11.18 -1.55
CA ASP A 33 7.75 -10.17 -2.38
C ASP A 33 8.17 -10.85 -3.69
N VAL A 34 7.67 -10.32 -4.79
CA VAL A 34 8.05 -10.70 -6.15
C VAL A 34 8.59 -9.46 -6.84
N ALA A 35 9.23 -9.67 -7.99
CA ALA A 35 9.69 -8.54 -8.78
C ALA A 35 8.53 -7.57 -9.07
N PRO A 36 8.74 -6.24 -9.06
CA PRO A 36 7.66 -5.27 -9.22
C PRO A 36 6.81 -5.44 -10.48
N TRP A 37 7.43 -5.88 -11.59
CA TRP A 37 6.74 -6.16 -12.85
C TRP A 37 5.86 -7.42 -12.81
N GLN A 38 5.98 -8.26 -11.78
CA GLN A 38 5.20 -9.48 -11.57
C GLN A 38 4.09 -9.29 -10.52
N GLY A 39 4.19 -8.25 -9.67
CA GLY A 39 3.37 -8.10 -8.46
C GLY A 39 1.93 -7.63 -8.72
N ALA A 40 1.62 -7.12 -9.92
CA ALA A 40 0.28 -6.67 -10.24
C ALA A 40 -0.67 -7.88 -10.41
N LYS A 41 -1.62 -8.01 -9.48
CA LYS A 41 -2.66 -9.06 -9.47
C LYS A 41 -4.07 -8.49 -9.66
N ASN A 42 -4.17 -7.18 -9.84
CA ASN A 42 -5.43 -6.43 -9.89
C ASN A 42 -5.54 -5.66 -11.22
N ALA A 43 -6.75 -5.21 -11.54
CA ALA A 43 -7.02 -4.43 -12.76
C ALA A 43 -6.52 -2.98 -12.69
N TYR A 44 -5.94 -2.56 -11.56
CA TYR A 44 -5.39 -1.21 -11.35
C TYR A 44 -3.99 -1.07 -11.93
N VAL A 45 -3.83 -1.55 -13.16
CA VAL A 45 -2.64 -1.38 -13.97
C VAL A 45 -2.92 -0.32 -15.02
N ILE A 46 -1.89 0.44 -15.38
CA ILE A 46 -2.00 1.39 -16.48
C ILE A 46 -2.36 0.66 -17.79
N GLN A 47 -3.17 1.32 -18.61
CA GLN A 47 -3.56 0.79 -19.91
C GLN A 47 -2.34 0.47 -20.78
N GLY A 48 -2.35 -0.70 -21.42
CA GLY A 48 -1.29 -1.15 -22.34
C GLY A 48 -0.12 -1.87 -21.70
N TRP A 49 -0.09 -2.04 -20.38
CA TRP A 49 0.88 -2.88 -19.69
C TRP A 49 0.24 -4.12 -19.05
N SER A 50 0.98 -5.23 -19.07
CA SER A 50 0.55 -6.51 -18.51
C SER A 50 1.58 -7.04 -17.50
N PRO A 51 1.13 -7.71 -16.41
CA PRO A 51 2.04 -8.37 -15.47
C PRO A 51 2.98 -9.36 -16.19
N GLY A 52 4.24 -9.37 -15.78
CA GLY A 52 5.29 -10.20 -16.38
C GLY A 52 6.11 -9.50 -17.46
N ASP A 53 5.60 -8.41 -18.06
CA ASP A 53 6.35 -7.62 -19.04
C ASP A 53 7.25 -6.59 -18.33
N GLN A 54 8.50 -6.97 -18.09
CA GLN A 54 9.52 -6.12 -17.49
C GLN A 54 9.88 -4.92 -18.38
N GLY A 55 10.03 -5.13 -19.69
CA GLY A 55 10.49 -4.07 -20.61
C GLY A 55 9.49 -2.93 -20.72
N SER A 56 8.20 -3.26 -20.84
CA SER A 56 7.11 -2.27 -20.82
C SER A 56 7.00 -1.58 -19.46
N TRP A 57 7.19 -2.31 -18.35
CA TRP A 57 7.20 -1.74 -17.00
C TRP A 57 8.33 -0.70 -16.82
N GLU A 58 9.56 -1.05 -17.20
CA GLU A 58 10.72 -0.15 -17.11
C GLU A 58 10.59 1.07 -18.02
N THR A 59 10.07 0.87 -19.23
CA THR A 59 9.82 1.96 -20.18
C THR A 59 8.87 2.99 -19.59
N GLN A 60 7.78 2.53 -18.98
CA GLN A 60 6.85 3.43 -18.31
C GLN A 60 7.47 4.20 -17.16
N LEU A 61 8.25 3.53 -16.30
CA LEU A 61 8.94 4.21 -15.20
C LEU A 61 9.88 5.29 -15.71
N ARG A 62 10.64 4.97 -16.77
CA ARG A 62 11.55 5.93 -17.40
C ARG A 62 10.77 7.13 -17.94
N THR A 63 9.71 6.90 -18.72
CA THR A 63 8.88 7.97 -19.27
C THR A 63 8.26 8.84 -18.18
N ARG A 64 7.71 8.25 -17.12
CA ARG A 64 7.18 9.00 -15.97
C ARG A 64 8.25 9.87 -15.31
N GLY A 65 9.44 9.32 -15.12
CA GLY A 65 10.56 10.07 -14.54
C GLY A 65 11.00 11.27 -15.38
N GLN A 66 10.96 11.17 -16.72
CA GLN A 66 11.26 12.32 -17.59
C GLN A 66 10.26 13.47 -17.44
N LEU A 67 8.98 13.14 -17.21
CA LEU A 67 7.91 14.14 -17.09
C LEU A 67 7.81 14.78 -15.71
N GLN A 68 8.56 14.27 -14.73
CA GLN A 68 8.59 14.79 -13.36
C GLN A 68 9.87 15.56 -13.02
N ASN A 69 10.72 15.81 -14.01
CA ASN A 69 11.94 16.57 -13.79
C ASN A 69 11.66 18.08 -13.94
N GLU A 70 11.91 18.88 -12.92
CA GLU A 70 11.73 20.34 -13.00
C GLU A 70 12.79 21.01 -13.91
N TYR A 71 13.85 20.29 -14.28
CA TYR A 71 14.93 20.76 -15.15
C TYR A 71 14.76 20.36 -16.63
N VAL A 72 13.55 20.01 -17.07
CA VAL A 72 13.32 19.74 -18.50
C VAL A 72 13.69 20.98 -19.30
N LYS A 73 14.78 20.86 -20.06
CA LYS A 73 15.28 21.92 -20.92
C LYS A 73 14.29 22.10 -22.07
N VAL A 74 13.35 23.01 -21.91
CA VAL A 74 12.48 23.49 -23.00
C VAL A 74 13.32 24.42 -23.88
N ASN A 75 13.59 23.97 -25.09
CA ASN A 75 14.32 24.72 -26.12
C ASN A 75 13.37 25.35 -27.13
#